data_AF-A0A661LQK0-F1
#
_entry.id   AF-A0A661LQK0-F1
#
_cell.length_a   1.000
_cell.length_b   1.000
_cell.length_c   1.000
_cell.angle_alpha   90.00
_cell.angle_beta   90.00
_cell.angle_gamma   90.00
#
_symmetry.space_group_name_H-M   'P 1'
#
loop_
_entity.id
_entity.type
_entity.pdbx_description
1 polymer ?
#
loop_
_entity_poly.entity_id
_entity_poly.type
_entity_poly.pdbx_seq_one_letter_code
_entity_poly.pdbx_strand_id
1 'polypeptide(L)' 'MDIIKDYFLCDKCKNKNFIRIHNFSVHFRRVNFSDDLLYDEVTGEMFQCTHCKKTFSKHQIKTELKEMIDQRLKSVAVP' A
#
# COMPACT_ATOMS: atom_id res chain seq x y z
N MET A 1 -10.77 -29.89 4.35
CA MET A 1 -9.88 -28.89 4.99
C MET A 1 -10.35 -27.55 4.48
N ASP A 2 -10.92 -26.72 5.36
CA ASP A 2 -11.53 -25.46 4.93
C ASP A 2 -10.44 -24.40 4.75
N ILE A 3 -10.30 -23.90 3.53
CA ILE A 3 -9.40 -22.79 3.21
C ILE A 3 -10.13 -21.50 3.55
N ILE A 4 -9.66 -20.81 4.60
CA ILE A 4 -10.16 -19.50 4.97
C ILE A 4 -9.37 -18.44 4.21
N LYS A 5 -10.07 -17.54 3.51
CA LYS A 5 -9.47 -16.49 2.69
C LYS A 5 -10.06 -15.14 3.01
N ASP A 6 -9.28 -14.32 3.71
CA ASP A 6 -9.59 -12.93 3.95
C ASP A 6 -8.98 -12.05 2.85
N TYR A 7 -9.69 -10.99 2.47
CA TYR A 7 -9.28 -10.06 1.43
C TYR A 7 -8.96 -8.70 2.04
N PHE A 8 -7.91 -8.04 1.52
CA PHE A 8 -7.73 -6.62 1.74
C PHE A 8 -8.92 -5.86 1.12
N LEU A 9 -9.58 -5.02 1.91
CA LEU A 9 -10.75 -4.25 1.48
C LEU A 9 -10.42 -2.77 1.49
N CYS A 10 -10.92 -2.04 0.49
CA CYS A 10 -10.78 -0.60 0.47
C CYS A 10 -11.43 0.01 1.72
N ASP A 11 -10.64 0.70 2.54
CA ASP A 11 -11.11 1.31 3.78
C ASP A 11 -12.34 2.23 3.60
N LYS A 12 -12.43 2.92 2.45
CA LYS A 12 -13.51 3.85 2.09
C LYS A 12 -14.81 3.18 1.62
N CYS A 13 -14.74 2.12 0.82
CA CYS A 13 -15.93 1.56 0.14
C CYS A 13 -16.05 0.03 0.22
N LYS A 14 -15.18 -0.62 0.98
CA LYS A 14 -15.12 -2.07 1.22
C LYS A 14 -15.00 -2.94 -0.04
N ASN A 15 -14.72 -2.35 -1.21
CA ASN A 15 -14.40 -3.08 -2.43
C ASN A 15 -13.06 -3.82 -2.30
N LYS A 16 -13.01 -5.05 -2.82
CA LYS A 16 -11.81 -5.93 -2.81
C LYS A 16 -10.94 -5.84 -4.06
N ASN A 17 -11.42 -5.15 -5.10
CA ASN A 17 -10.77 -5.14 -6.42
C ASN A 17 -9.93 -3.88 -6.62
N PHE A 18 -8.69 -4.07 -7.08
CA PHE A 18 -7.73 -2.99 -7.27
C PHE A 18 -7.01 -3.16 -8.61
N ILE A 19 -6.67 -2.05 -9.26
CA ILE A 19 -5.75 -2.02 -10.40
C ILE A 19 -4.39 -1.49 -9.94
N ARG A 20 -3.32 -2.04 -10.49
CA ARG A 20 -1.98 -1.51 -10.29
C ARG A 20 -1.80 -0.29 -11.21
N ILE A 21 -1.29 0.79 -10.65
CA ILE A 21 -0.90 2.00 -11.38
C ILE A 21 0.52 2.38 -10.98
N HIS A 22 1.19 3.10 -11.88
CA HIS A 22 2.51 3.66 -11.62
C HIS A 22 2.40 5.18 -11.54
N ASN A 23 3.13 5.77 -10.61
CA ASN A 23 3.40 7.20 -10.61
C ASN A 23 4.88 7.45 -10.91
N PHE A 24 5.16 8.58 -11.52
CA PHE A 24 6.49 9.03 -11.86
C PHE A 24 6.69 10.37 -11.15
N SER A 25 7.75 10.48 -10.36
CA SER A 25 8.08 11.68 -9.59
C SER A 25 9.56 11.96 -9.68
N VAL A 26 9.94 13.22 -9.53
CA VAL A 26 11.35 13.62 -9.43
C VAL A 26 11.59 14.11 -8.01
N HIS A 27 12.59 13.54 -7.34
CA HIS A 27 13.01 13.97 -6.01
C HIS A 27 14.19 14.92 -6.14
N PHE A 28 14.03 16.14 -5.65
CA PHE A 28 15.11 17.12 -5.61
C PHE A 28 15.79 17.08 -4.25
N ARG A 29 17.13 16.98 -4.25
CA ARG A 29 17.95 17.06 -3.05
C ARG A 29 18.88 18.26 -3.18
N ARG A 30 18.78 19.18 -2.23
CA ARG A 30 19.80 20.22 -2.04
C ARG A 30 20.99 19.59 -1.36
N VAL A 31 22.18 19.78 -1.92
CA VAL A 31 23.43 19.46 -1.24
C VAL A 31 23.91 20.72 -0.53
N ASN A 32 24.31 20.58 0.74
CA ASN A 32 24.97 21.70 1.41
C ASN A 32 26.26 22.02 0.65
N PHE A 33 26.54 23.31 0.44
CA PHE A 33 27.74 23.86 -0.22
C PHE A 33 27.76 23.95 -1.76
N SER A 34 26.64 23.71 -2.47
CA SER A 34 26.48 24.11 -3.88
C SER A 34 25.08 24.67 -4.15
N ASP A 35 24.95 25.59 -5.11
CA ASP A 35 23.66 26.02 -5.66
C ASP A 35 23.02 24.96 -6.57
N ASP A 36 23.72 23.85 -6.82
CA ASP A 36 23.26 22.75 -7.66
C ASP A 36 22.19 21.89 -6.96
N LEU A 37 21.11 21.62 -7.69
CA LEU A 37 20.06 20.67 -7.31
C LEU A 37 20.36 19.30 -7.90
N LEU A 38 20.61 18.31 -7.04
CA LEU A 38 20.59 16.91 -7.46
C LEU A 38 19.15 16.46 -7.62
N TYR A 39 18.87 15.67 -8.65
CA TYR A 39 17.55 15.07 -8.83
C TYR A 39 17.66 13.58 -9.12
N ASP A 40 16.69 12.83 -8.59
CA ASP A 40 16.50 11.42 -8.90
C ASP A 40 15.09 11.23 -9.47
N GLU A 41 14.97 10.54 -10.60
CA GLU A 41 13.68 10.05 -11.07
C GLU A 41 13.25 8.83 -10.24
N VAL A 42 11.99 8.83 -9.83
CA VAL A 42 11.41 7.78 -8.99
C VAL A 42 10.12 7.29 -9.61
N THR A 43 10.07 5.99 -9.87
CA THR A 43 8.84 5.30 -10.25
C THR A 43 8.25 4.63 -9.01
N GLY A 44 7.03 4.98 -8.63
CA GLY A 44 6.31 4.34 -7.53
C GLY A 44 5.19 3.42 -8.01
N GLU A 45 4.97 2.33 -7.28
CA GLU A 45 3.86 1.40 -7.50
C GLU A 45 2.74 1.68 -6.52
N MET A 46 1.54 1.92 -7.04
CA MET A 46 0.33 2.21 -6.27
C MET A 46 -0.82 1.29 -6.72
N PHE A 47 -1.80 1.10 -5.86
CA PHE A 47 -2.96 0.25 -6.09
C PHE A 47 -4.22 1.10 -5.96
N GLN A 48 -4.98 1.24 -7.04
CA GLN A 48 -6.19 2.05 -7.07
C GLN A 48 -7.43 1.15 -6.93
N CYS A 49 -8.30 1.48 -5.98
CA CYS A 49 -9.59 0.84 -5.83
C CYS A 49 -10.43 1.03 -7.09
N THR A 50 -10.92 -0.05 -7.69
CA THR A 50 -11.68 0.02 -8.95
C THR A 50 -13.00 0.76 -8.81
N HIS A 51 -13.58 0.78 -7.61
CA HIS A 51 -14.86 1.41 -7.30
C HIS A 51 -14.72 2.91 -6.94
N CYS A 52 -14.06 3.24 -5.83
CA CYS A 52 -14.02 4.63 -5.33
C CYS A 52 -12.76 5.42 -5.73
N LYS A 53 -11.85 4.81 -6.51
CA LYS A 53 -10.60 5.39 -7.02
C LYS A 53 -9.57 5.83 -5.96
N LYS A 54 -9.81 5.56 -4.67
CA LYS A 54 -8.79 5.75 -3.63
C LYS A 54 -7.57 4.88 -3.89
N THR A 55 -6.38 5.44 -3.72
CA THR A 55 -5.10 4.79 -3.97
C THR A 55 -4.40 4.38 -2.69
N PHE A 56 -3.69 3.25 -2.74
CA PHE A 56 -2.93 2.69 -1.64
C PHE A 56 -1.51 2.37 -2.12
N SER A 57 -0.52 2.66 -1.30
CA SER A 57 0.85 2.22 -1.54
C SER A 57 1.01 0.73 -1.25
N LYS A 58 2.03 0.11 -1.86
CA LYS A 58 2.43 -1.26 -1.53
C LYS A 58 2.71 -1.44 -0.04
N HIS A 59 3.29 -0.43 0.61
CA HIS A 59 3.59 -0.47 2.03
C HIS A 59 2.30 -0.51 2.87
N GLN A 60 1.32 0.36 2.58
CA GLN A 60 0.03 0.36 3.27
C GLN A 60 -0.68 -0.99 3.18
N ILE A 61 -0.76 -1.58 1.98
CA ILE A 61 -1.39 -2.89 1.80
C ILE A 61 -0.66 -3.98 2.61
N LYS A 62 0.68 -4.00 2.60
CA LYS A 62 1.46 -4.98 3.36
C LYS A 62 1.24 -4.84 4.87
N THR A 63 1.18 -3.61 5.38
CA THR A 63 0.94 -3.33 6.79
C THR A 63 -0.45 -3.84 7.20
N GLU A 64 -1.49 -3.52 6.45
CA GLU A 64 -2.86 -3.95 6.76
C GLU A 64 -3.02 -5.47 6.66
N LEU A 65 -2.41 -6.12 5.66
CA LEU A 65 -2.39 -7.59 5.57
C LEU A 65 -1.71 -8.23 6.79
N LYS A 66 -0.63 -7.63 7.30
CA LYS A 66 0.05 -8.12 8.51
C LYS A 66 -0.88 -8.00 9.72
N GLU A 67 -1.58 -6.88 9.88
CA GLU A 67 -2.56 -6.68 10.96
C GLU A 67 -3.70 -7.70 10.89
N MET A 68 -4.21 -8.01 9.69
CA MET A 68 -5.23 -9.04 9.48
C MET A 68 -4.75 -10.43 9.94
N ILE A 69 -3.50 -10.78 9.63
CA ILE A 69 -2.89 -12.05 10.07
C ILE A 69 -2.79 -12.07 11.59
N ASP A 70 -2.27 -11.00 12.20
CA ASP A 70 -2.10 -10.91 13.66
C ASP A 70 -3.45 -11.00 14.40
N GLN A 71 -4.50 -10.36 13.88
CA GLN A 71 -5.86 -10.45 14.42
C GLN A 71 -6.42 -11.87 14.33
N ARG A 72 -6.21 -12.54 13.18
CA ARG A 72 -6.66 -13.92 12.99
C ARG A 72 -5.99 -14.87 13.98
N LEU A 73 -4.68 -14.78 14.12
CA LEU A 73 -3.91 -15.61 15.05
C LEU A 73 -4.37 -15.41 16.49
N LYS A 74 -4.63 -14.15 16.91
CA LYS A 74 -5.19 -13.86 18.23
C LYS A 74 -6.58 -14.48 18.42
N SER A 75 -7.46 -14.39 17.41
CA SER A 75 -8.84 -14.93 17.51
C SER A 75 -8.90 -16.46 17.65
N VAL A 76 -7.88 -17.17 17.16
CA VAL A 76 -7.78 -18.64 17.25
C VAL A 76 -7.07 -19.08 18.54
N ALA A 77 -6.25 -18.21 19.13
CA ALA A 77 -5.48 -18.49 20.35
C ALA A 77 -6.26 -18.22 21.66
N VAL A 78 -7.47 -17.66 21.58
CA VAL A 78 -8.37 -17.51 22.73
C VAL A 78 -9.21 -18.78 22.84
N PRO A 79 -9.14 -19.54 23.97
CA PRO A 79 -9.90 -20.77 24.17
C PRO A 79 -11.41 -20.54 24.29
#